data_AF-A0A7Y6E5I0-F1
#
_entry.id   AF-A0A7Y6E5I0-F1
#
_cell.length_a   1.000
_cell.length_b   1.000
_cell.length_c   1.000
_cell.angle_alpha   90.00
_cell.angle_beta   90.00
_cell.angle_gamma   90.00
#
_symmetry.space_group_name_H-M   'P 1'
#
loop_
_entity.id
_entity.type
_entity.pdbx_description
1 polymer ?
#
loop_
_entity_poly.entity_id
_entity_poly.type
_entity_poly.pdbx_seq_one_letter_code
_entity_poly.pdbx_strand_id
1 'polypeptide(L)'
;MERGTIDDVPLAALFPGAAAHELEHIRRVAAAVDALRPPGAAASWEWFRDHAVCPDPMPGHITPLVLSTSVALLADETGVDWLDLELDVAWVAPGVIGALAAVSVACWCDIDHNTHYPAEDIVEIGPRTALGDAFERAASRWPRWLACPHDPEYWR
;
A
#
# COMPACT_ATOMS: atom_id res chain seq x y z
N MET A 1 -6.25 9.01 10.98
CA MET A 1 -4.96 8.53 10.46
C MET A 1 -3.96 8.54 11.59
N GLU A 2 -3.29 7.42 11.80
CA GLU A 2 -2.16 7.27 12.72
C GLU A 2 -0.96 6.77 11.92
N ARG A 3 0.26 6.99 12.42
CA ARG A 3 1.51 6.62 11.76
C ARG A 3 2.52 6.09 12.76
N GLY A 4 3.34 5.13 12.34
CA GLY A 4 4.36 4.49 13.17
C GLY A 4 5.10 3.38 12.44
N THR A 5 5.71 2.48 13.20
CA THR A 5 6.29 1.24 12.67
C THR A 5 5.22 0.15 12.58
N ILE A 6 5.49 -0.97 11.91
CA ILE A 6 4.54 -2.09 11.87
C ILE A 6 4.21 -2.64 13.27
N ASP A 7 5.13 -2.54 14.23
CA ASP A 7 4.91 -3.01 15.59
C ASP A 7 3.88 -2.16 16.36
N ASP A 8 3.74 -0.89 15.97
CA ASP A 8 2.75 0.05 16.53
C ASP A 8 1.34 -0.19 15.97
N VAL A 9 1.23 -0.87 14.83
CA VAL A 9 -0.05 -1.09 14.14
C VAL A 9 -0.95 -2.03 14.95
N PRO A 10 -2.17 -1.60 15.32
CA PRO A 10 -3.12 -2.42 16.06
C PRO A 10 -3.84 -3.41 15.12
N LEU A 11 -3.11 -4.34 14.50
CA LEU A 11 -3.62 -5.22 13.44
C LEU A 11 -4.91 -5.98 13.82
N ALA A 12 -5.04 -6.42 15.07
CA ALA A 12 -6.26 -7.10 15.53
C ALA A 12 -7.49 -6.19 15.57
N ALA A 13 -7.29 -4.88 15.75
CA ALA A 13 -8.36 -3.89 15.68
C ALA A 13 -8.68 -3.48 14.24
N LEU A 14 -7.67 -3.48 13.34
CA LEU A 14 -7.86 -3.15 11.93
C LEU A 14 -8.52 -4.28 11.13
N PHE A 15 -8.27 -5.54 11.51
CA PHE A 15 -8.78 -6.72 10.81
C PHE A 15 -9.59 -7.61 11.77
N PRO A 16 -10.77 -7.15 12.21
CA PRO A 16 -11.60 -7.94 13.12
C PRO A 16 -12.02 -9.26 12.46
N GLY A 17 -11.64 -10.38 13.08
CA GLY A 17 -11.94 -11.72 12.58
C GLY A 17 -10.76 -12.43 11.89
N ALA A 18 -9.65 -11.73 11.62
CA ALA A 18 -8.42 -12.37 11.18
C ALA A 18 -7.82 -13.24 12.29
N ALA A 19 -7.30 -14.42 11.92
CA ALA A 19 -6.66 -15.31 12.87
C ALA A 19 -5.29 -14.78 13.28
N ALA A 20 -4.85 -15.11 14.52
CA ALA A 20 -3.57 -14.64 15.04
C ALA A 20 -2.35 -14.98 14.14
N HIS A 21 -2.40 -16.12 13.45
CA HIS A 21 -1.33 -16.52 12.53
C HIS A 21 -1.31 -15.67 11.25
N GLU A 22 -2.44 -15.12 10.80
CA GLU A 22 -2.51 -14.19 9.67
C GLU A 22 -1.92 -12.83 10.07
N LEU A 23 -2.26 -12.34 11.27
CA LEU A 23 -1.70 -11.08 11.77
C LEU A 23 -0.18 -11.17 11.94
N GLU A 24 0.32 -12.29 12.45
CA GLU A 24 1.76 -12.55 12.54
C GLU A 24 2.39 -12.70 11.14
N HIS A 25 1.65 -13.26 10.18
CA HIS A 25 2.11 -13.31 8.79
C HIS A 25 2.28 -11.88 8.22
N ILE A 26 1.31 -11.00 8.40
CA ILE A 26 1.39 -9.59 7.98
C ILE A 26 2.63 -8.93 8.59
N ARG A 27 2.88 -9.11 9.89
CA ARG A 27 4.07 -8.55 10.56
C ARG A 27 5.38 -8.99 9.91
N ARG A 28 5.51 -10.30 9.62
CA ARG A 28 6.72 -10.83 8.97
C ARG A 28 6.91 -10.25 7.57
N VAL A 29 5.83 -10.19 6.78
CA VAL A 29 5.89 -9.63 5.41
C VAL A 29 6.21 -8.14 5.45
N ALA A 30 5.55 -7.39 6.34
CA ALA A 30 5.81 -5.97 6.53
C ALA A 30 7.25 -5.69 6.96
N ALA A 31 7.82 -6.50 7.85
CA ALA A 31 9.23 -6.40 8.21
C ALA A 31 10.16 -6.67 7.01
N ALA A 32 9.80 -7.61 6.13
CA ALA A 32 10.53 -7.86 4.89
C ALA A 32 10.42 -6.67 3.91
N VAL A 33 9.24 -6.06 3.81
CA VAL A 33 9.01 -4.83 3.03
C VAL A 33 9.85 -3.67 3.57
N ASP A 34 9.88 -3.48 4.89
CA ASP A 34 10.70 -2.44 5.51
C ASP A 34 12.20 -2.65 5.27
N ALA A 35 12.66 -3.91 5.19
CA ALA A 35 14.05 -4.23 4.84
C ALA A 35 14.42 -3.93 3.38
N LEU A 36 13.44 -3.72 2.48
CA LEU A 36 13.69 -3.36 1.09
C LEU A 36 13.88 -1.85 0.88
N ARG A 37 13.62 -1.03 1.91
CA ARG A 37 13.66 0.43 1.78
C ARG A 37 15.07 0.94 1.46
N PRO A 38 15.20 2.01 0.66
CA PRO A 38 16.47 2.67 0.43
C PRO A 38 17.12 3.14 1.75
N PRO A 39 18.47 3.17 1.83
CA PRO A 39 19.16 3.69 3.01
C PRO A 39 18.71 5.11 3.36
N GLY A 40 18.32 5.33 4.62
CA GLY A 40 17.86 6.63 5.11
C GLY A 40 16.35 6.86 4.98
N ALA A 41 15.61 6.02 4.25
CA ALA A 41 14.15 6.03 4.28
C ALA A 41 13.64 5.36 5.57
N ALA A 42 12.94 6.12 6.41
CA ALA A 42 12.33 5.58 7.61
C ALA A 42 11.17 4.63 7.25
N ALA A 43 11.08 3.51 7.94
CA ALA A 43 9.88 2.68 7.91
C ALA A 43 8.71 3.48 8.46
N SER A 44 7.64 3.58 7.67
CA SER A 44 6.45 4.35 8.03
C SER A 44 5.23 3.62 7.52
N TRP A 45 4.42 3.14 8.46
CA TRP A 45 3.12 2.57 8.23
C TRP A 45 2.06 3.57 8.66
N GLU A 46 1.00 3.66 7.88
CA GLU A 46 -0.17 4.47 8.17
C GLU A 46 -1.39 3.58 8.34
N TRP A 47 -2.25 3.90 9.29
CA TRP A 47 -3.50 3.16 9.48
C TRP A 47 -4.67 4.04 9.86
N PHE A 48 -5.86 3.53 9.53
CA PHE A 48 -7.12 4.22 9.68
C PHE A 48 -8.09 3.30 10.41
N ARG A 49 -8.17 3.42 11.74
CA ARG A 49 -9.06 2.58 12.56
C ARG A 49 -10.52 2.72 12.17
N ASP A 50 -10.94 3.91 11.76
CA ASP A 50 -12.30 4.17 11.31
C ASP A 50 -12.66 3.42 10.01
N HIS A 51 -11.67 2.89 9.30
CA HIS A 51 -11.85 2.09 8.08
C HIS A 51 -11.71 0.58 8.34
N ALA A 52 -11.54 0.14 9.59
CA ALA A 52 -11.54 -1.29 9.93
C ALA A 52 -12.88 -1.99 9.57
N VAL A 53 -13.94 -1.20 9.40
CA VAL A 53 -15.24 -1.61 8.87
C VAL A 53 -15.48 -0.84 7.58
N CYS A 54 -16.09 -1.50 6.58
CA CYS A 54 -16.43 -0.86 5.32
C CYS A 54 -17.35 0.34 5.59
N PRO A 55 -16.99 1.55 5.14
CA PRO A 55 -17.90 2.68 5.26
C PRO A 55 -19.13 2.47 4.37
N ASP A 56 -20.29 2.89 4.87
CA ASP A 56 -21.57 2.91 4.14
C ASP A 56 -22.17 4.34 4.23
N PRO A 57 -22.35 5.05 3.10
CA PRO A 57 -22.00 4.64 1.74
C PRO A 57 -20.49 4.65 1.49
N MET A 58 -20.04 3.78 0.59
CA MET A 58 -18.70 3.84 0.00
C MET A 58 -18.51 5.18 -0.72
N PRO A 59 -17.45 5.96 -0.42
CA PRO A 59 -17.15 7.17 -1.16
C PRO A 59 -16.85 6.82 -2.63
N GLY A 60 -17.60 7.38 -3.58
CA GLY A 60 -17.48 7.02 -5.00
C GLY A 60 -16.14 7.36 -5.67
N HIS A 61 -15.28 8.14 -5.02
CA HIS A 61 -14.00 8.61 -5.57
C HIS A 61 -12.79 8.30 -4.67
N ILE A 62 -12.99 7.68 -3.51
CA ILE A 62 -11.92 7.44 -2.54
C ILE A 62 -12.03 6.01 -2.05
N THR A 63 -10.99 5.22 -2.31
CA THR A 63 -10.79 3.88 -1.74
C THR A 63 -10.42 4.04 -0.26
N PRO A 64 -11.27 3.64 0.70
CA PRO A 64 -10.93 3.77 2.12
C PRO A 64 -9.77 2.83 2.48
N LEU A 65 -8.59 3.42 2.73
CA LEU A 65 -7.37 2.73 3.16
C LEU A 65 -7.51 2.26 4.61
N VAL A 66 -7.13 1.02 4.90
CA VAL A 66 -7.12 0.45 6.26
C VAL A 66 -5.71 0.47 6.84
N LEU A 67 -4.75 -0.01 6.04
CA LEU A 67 -3.32 -0.06 6.33
C LEU A 67 -2.58 0.34 5.06
N SER A 68 -1.56 1.16 5.17
CA SER A 68 -0.79 1.64 4.03
C SER A 68 0.68 1.76 4.39
N THR A 69 1.53 1.53 3.40
CA THR A 69 2.90 2.00 3.43
C THR A 69 3.37 2.37 2.04
N SER A 70 4.20 3.41 1.96
CA SER A 70 4.86 3.80 0.73
C SER A 70 6.35 4.05 0.92
N VAL A 71 7.09 4.02 -0.18
CA VAL A 71 8.48 4.43 -0.25
C VAL A 71 8.72 5.28 -1.49
N ALA A 72 9.20 6.50 -1.28
CA ALA A 72 9.63 7.36 -2.36
C ALA A 72 10.94 6.84 -2.95
N LEU A 73 10.92 6.57 -4.25
CA LEU A 73 12.10 6.19 -5.05
C LEU A 73 12.75 7.43 -5.68
N LEU A 74 11.94 8.43 -6.02
CA LEU A 74 12.38 9.75 -6.43
C LEU A 74 11.60 10.79 -5.62
N ALA A 75 12.33 11.61 -4.86
CA ALA A 75 11.73 12.58 -3.95
C ALA A 75 11.19 13.82 -4.69
N ASP A 76 10.20 14.46 -4.08
CA ASP A 76 9.60 15.74 -4.48
C ASP A 76 10.64 16.88 -4.45
N GLU A 77 11.39 17.02 -5.53
CA GLU A 77 12.04 18.27 -5.90
C GLU A 77 11.04 19.09 -6.71
N THR A 78 10.77 20.34 -6.28
CA THR A 78 9.76 21.19 -6.89
C THR A 78 9.93 21.27 -8.41
N GLY A 79 8.92 20.82 -9.15
CA GLY A 79 8.91 20.84 -10.61
C GLY A 79 9.39 19.55 -11.29
N VAL A 80 9.54 18.46 -10.55
CA VAL A 80 9.89 17.13 -11.07
C VAL A 80 8.78 16.14 -10.71
N ASP A 81 8.55 15.13 -11.54
CA ASP A 81 7.66 14.02 -11.18
C ASP A 81 8.21 13.28 -9.96
N TRP A 82 7.32 12.78 -9.10
CA TRP A 82 7.70 11.87 -8.03
C TRP A 82 7.29 10.44 -8.34
N LEU A 83 8.04 9.47 -7.82
CA LEU A 83 7.83 8.05 -8.03
C LEU A 83 7.82 7.33 -6.68
N ASP A 84 6.70 6.71 -6.32
CA ASP A 84 6.55 5.93 -5.10
C ASP A 84 6.21 4.46 -5.41
N LEU A 85 6.59 3.57 -4.50
CA LEU A 85 5.98 2.25 -4.39
C LEU A 85 5.03 2.23 -3.21
N GLU A 86 3.84 1.70 -3.42
CA GLU A 86 2.77 1.63 -2.44
C GLU A 86 2.39 0.18 -2.16
N LEU A 87 2.01 -0.10 -0.92
CA LEU A 87 1.46 -1.36 -0.45
C LEU A 87 0.35 -1.05 0.54
N ASP A 88 -0.88 -1.30 0.14
CA ASP A 88 -2.05 -0.98 0.93
C ASP A 88 -2.95 -2.19 1.17
N VAL A 89 -3.77 -2.08 2.20
CA VAL A 89 -4.97 -2.86 2.40
C VAL A 89 -6.13 -1.88 2.44
N ALA A 90 -7.10 -2.06 1.53
CA ALA A 90 -8.16 -1.08 1.30
C ALA A 90 -9.47 -1.73 0.89
N TRP A 91 -10.59 -1.01 1.04
CA TRP A 91 -11.89 -1.45 0.50
C TRP A 91 -11.97 -1.15 -0.99
N VAL A 92 -11.88 -2.19 -1.82
CA VAL A 92 -11.84 -2.08 -3.30
C VAL A 92 -13.23 -2.08 -3.94
N ALA A 93 -14.25 -2.54 -3.20
CA ALA A 93 -15.66 -2.43 -3.54
C ALA A 93 -16.50 -2.51 -2.26
N PRO A 94 -17.82 -2.20 -2.29
CA PRO A 94 -18.68 -2.37 -1.13
C PRO A 94 -18.57 -3.77 -0.53
N GLY A 95 -18.05 -3.87 0.70
CA GLY A 95 -17.86 -5.13 1.42
C GLY A 95 -16.70 -6.01 0.91
N VAL A 96 -15.87 -5.53 -0.02
CA VAL A 96 -14.70 -6.26 -0.55
C VAL A 96 -13.44 -5.52 -0.14
N ILE A 97 -12.59 -6.18 0.65
CA ILE A 97 -11.28 -5.69 1.05
C ILE A 97 -10.21 -6.39 0.20
N GLY A 98 -9.16 -5.66 -0.17
CA GLY A 98 -8.04 -6.18 -0.97
C GLY A 98 -6.71 -5.68 -0.45
N ALA A 99 -5.67 -6.48 -0.63
CA ALA A 99 -4.29 -6.03 -0.54
C ALA A 99 -3.83 -5.61 -1.94
N LEU A 100 -3.23 -4.44 -2.06
CA LEU A 100 -2.79 -3.88 -3.33
C LEU A 100 -1.34 -3.43 -3.23
N ALA A 101 -0.61 -3.59 -4.32
CA ALA A 101 0.68 -2.96 -4.49
C ALA A 101 0.64 -2.15 -5.77
N ALA A 102 1.23 -0.97 -5.74
CA ALA A 102 1.27 -0.11 -6.91
C ALA A 102 2.62 0.61 -7.05
N VAL A 103 2.91 0.99 -8.28
CA VAL A 103 3.86 2.04 -8.60
C VAL A 103 3.02 3.28 -8.87
N SER A 104 3.26 4.36 -8.13
CA SER A 104 2.58 5.63 -8.35
C SER A 104 3.55 6.67 -8.87
N VAL A 105 3.13 7.37 -9.92
CA VAL A 105 3.87 8.47 -10.54
C VAL A 105 2.98 9.69 -10.44
N ALA A 106 3.33 10.68 -9.62
CA ALA A 106 2.67 11.97 -9.77
C ALA A 106 3.41 12.79 -10.81
N CYS A 107 2.66 13.09 -11.86
CA CYS A 107 3.15 13.77 -13.02
C CYS A 107 3.07 15.28 -12.79
N TRP A 108 4.17 15.99 -13.03
CA TRP A 108 4.23 17.45 -13.02
C TRP A 108 4.16 18.02 -14.44
N CYS A 109 3.24 17.54 -15.28
CA CYS A 109 3.06 18.02 -16.66
C CYS A 109 1.80 18.87 -16.85
N ASP A 110 1.87 19.91 -17.69
CA ASP A 110 0.78 20.89 -17.90
C ASP A 110 -0.58 20.30 -18.34
N ILE A 111 -0.61 19.03 -18.76
CA ILE A 111 -1.80 18.35 -19.25
C ILE A 111 -2.59 17.69 -18.10
N ASP A 112 -1.90 17.05 -17.16
CA ASP A 112 -2.51 16.31 -16.04
C ASP A 112 -1.55 16.31 -14.83
N HIS A 113 -1.82 17.22 -13.88
CA HIS A 113 -1.09 17.31 -12.61
C HIS A 113 -1.73 16.36 -11.58
N ASN A 114 -1.59 15.06 -11.78
CA ASN A 114 -2.20 14.04 -10.93
C ASN A 114 -1.33 12.80 -10.76
N THR A 115 -1.73 11.91 -9.85
CA THR A 115 -1.09 10.61 -9.63
C THR A 115 -1.62 9.58 -10.62
N HIS A 116 -0.71 8.90 -11.30
CA HIS A 116 -0.97 7.78 -12.19
C HIS A 116 -0.43 6.48 -11.58
N TYR A 117 -1.11 5.37 -11.84
CA TYR A 117 -0.73 4.04 -11.37
C TYR A 117 -0.39 3.12 -12.55
N PRO A 118 0.78 3.28 -13.19
CA PRO A 118 1.15 2.53 -14.39
C PRO A 118 1.35 1.03 -14.15
N ALA A 119 1.59 0.64 -12.90
CA ALA A 119 1.62 -0.75 -12.48
C ALA A 119 0.87 -0.90 -11.17
N GLU A 120 -0.17 -1.72 -11.17
CA GLU A 120 -1.01 -2.01 -10.01
C GLU A 120 -1.32 -3.52 -10.00
N ASP A 121 -1.31 -4.13 -8.82
CA ASP A 121 -1.81 -5.48 -8.61
C ASP A 121 -2.68 -5.50 -7.36
N ILE A 122 -3.90 -5.99 -7.51
CA ILE A 122 -4.90 -6.07 -6.43
C ILE A 122 -5.21 -7.55 -6.18
N VAL A 123 -5.11 -7.94 -4.90
CA VAL A 123 -5.44 -9.28 -4.43
C VAL A 123 -6.61 -9.17 -3.44
N GLU A 124 -7.79 -9.58 -3.88
CA GLU A 124 -8.98 -9.63 -3.02
C GLU A 124 -8.77 -10.61 -1.85
N ILE A 125 -9.16 -10.15 -0.66
CA ILE A 125 -9.18 -10.93 0.57
C ILE A 125 -10.57 -11.53 0.74
N GLY A 126 -10.64 -12.84 1.02
CA GLY A 126 -11.93 -13.51 1.15
C GLY A 126 -11.80 -15.03 1.24
N PRO A 127 -12.87 -15.78 0.93
CA PRO A 127 -12.91 -17.24 1.16
C PRO A 127 -11.82 -18.05 0.43
N ARG A 128 -11.22 -17.49 -0.62
CA ARG A 128 -10.18 -18.15 -1.44
C ARG A 128 -8.76 -17.68 -1.13
N THR A 129 -8.61 -16.52 -0.49
CA THR A 129 -7.31 -15.91 -0.22
C THR A 129 -7.36 -15.30 1.17
N ALA A 130 -6.59 -15.89 2.09
CA ALA A 130 -6.44 -15.39 3.44
C ALA A 130 -5.79 -13.99 3.44
N LEU A 131 -6.00 -13.23 4.52
CA LEU A 131 -5.49 -11.86 4.64
C LEU A 131 -3.95 -11.83 4.51
N GLY A 132 -3.27 -12.72 5.23
CA GLY A 132 -1.81 -12.82 5.19
C GLY A 132 -1.28 -13.17 3.80
N ASP A 133 -1.94 -14.10 3.11
CA ASP A 133 -1.53 -14.56 1.77
C ASP A 133 -1.77 -13.48 0.70
N ALA A 134 -2.87 -12.74 0.79
CA ALA A 134 -3.15 -11.62 -0.09
C ALA A 134 -2.10 -10.52 0.07
N PHE A 135 -1.79 -10.18 1.34
CA PHE A 135 -0.79 -9.20 1.69
C PHE A 135 0.60 -9.59 1.21
N GLU A 136 1.03 -10.85 1.43
CA GLU A 136 2.29 -11.38 0.91
C GLU A 136 2.36 -11.30 -0.62
N ARG A 137 1.28 -11.69 -1.31
CA ARG A 137 1.24 -11.67 -2.77
C ARG A 137 1.36 -10.24 -3.31
N ALA A 138 0.67 -9.27 -2.72
CA ALA A 138 0.83 -7.86 -3.09
C ALA A 138 2.27 -7.37 -2.83
N ALA A 139 2.79 -7.62 -1.62
CA ALA A 139 4.15 -7.24 -1.24
C ALA A 139 5.24 -7.86 -2.14
N SER A 140 5.00 -9.05 -2.70
CA SER A 140 5.94 -9.74 -3.60
C SER A 140 6.27 -8.97 -4.89
N ARG A 141 5.49 -7.92 -5.21
CA ARG A 141 5.75 -7.03 -6.35
C ARG A 141 6.92 -6.08 -6.12
N TRP A 142 7.12 -5.64 -4.88
CA TRP A 142 8.10 -4.61 -4.54
C TRP A 142 9.54 -4.96 -4.93
N PRO A 143 10.10 -6.17 -4.65
CA PRO A 143 11.46 -6.51 -5.07
C PRO A 143 11.69 -6.37 -6.57
N ARG A 144 10.68 -6.71 -7.38
CA ARG A 144 10.77 -6.61 -8.84
C ARG A 144 10.74 -5.15 -9.30
N TRP A 145 9.85 -4.32 -8.74
CA TRP A 145 9.73 -2.91 -9.12
C TRP A 145 10.91 -2.07 -8.63
N LEU A 146 11.47 -2.38 -7.46
CA LEU A 146 12.69 -1.75 -6.97
C LEU A 146 13.90 -1.99 -7.89
N ALA A 147 13.91 -3.10 -8.64
CA ALA A 147 14.94 -3.42 -9.62
C ALA A 147 14.74 -2.74 -10.99
N CYS A 148 13.58 -2.10 -11.23
CA CYS A 148 13.33 -1.31 -12.43
C CYS A 148 13.98 0.09 -12.31
N PRO A 149 14.15 0.82 -13.44
CA PRO A 149 14.58 2.21 -13.41
C PRO A 149 13.67 3.07 -12.53
N HIS A 150 14.26 4.02 -11.79
CA HIS A 150 13.52 4.97 -10.95
C HIS A 150 13.20 6.28 -11.69
N ASP A 151 13.39 6.28 -13.02
CA ASP A 151 13.02 7.38 -13.91
C ASP A 151 11.51 7.35 -14.17
N PRO A 152 10.75 8.41 -13.82
CA PRO A 152 9.33 8.51 -14.11
C PRO A 152 8.97 8.30 -15.59
N GLU A 153 9.85 8.65 -16.55
CA GLU A 153 9.61 8.39 -17.98
C GLU A 153 9.55 6.91 -18.33
N TYR A 154 10.26 6.04 -17.59
CA TYR A 154 10.20 4.59 -17.80
C TYR A 154 8.82 4.02 -17.43
N TRP A 155 8.12 4.66 -16.50
CA TRP A 155 6.83 4.20 -15.98
C TRP A 155 5.62 4.82 -16.69
N ARG A 156 5.82 5.82 -17.55
CA ARG A 156 4.77 6.39 -18.40
C ARG A 156 4.43 5.48 -19.58
#